data_AF-A0AAW8XN65-F1
#
_entry.id   AF-A0AAW8XN65-F1
#
_cell.length_a   1.000
_cell.length_b   1.000
_cell.length_c   1.000
_cell.angle_alpha   90.00
_cell.angle_beta   90.00
_cell.angle_gamma   90.00
#
_symmetry.space_group_name_H-M   'P 1'
#
loop_
_entity.id
_entity.type
_entity.pdbx_description
1 polymer ?
#
loop_
_entity_poly.entity_id
_entity_poly.type
_entity_poly.pdbx_seq_one_letter_code
_entity_poly.pdbx_strand_id
1 'polypeptide(L)'
;MSQTNPFTALLAAQPFVLLDGAMATELEARGCDLADSLWSAKVLLENPQLIRDVHLDYFRAGAQVAITASYQATPAGFAARGLDDAQSRALIGKSVELARKAREAYLAENPHAGTLLVAGSVGPYGAFLADGSEYRGDYQRSVAEFQAFHRPRVEALLDAGADLLACETLPSFAEIQALTALLQEYPRARAWYSFTLRDAEHLSDGTPLREVMAALADNPQVVAVGINCIALENTPAALAHLHSLTALPLVVYPNSGEHYDAVSKTWHHHGEACASLADYLPQWLAAGARLIGGCCRTTPKDIAELNAKR
;
A
#
# COMPACT_ATOMS: atom_id res chain seq x y z
N MET A 1 -1.02 17.36 -8.46
CA MET A 1 -2.21 16.69 -7.90
C MET A 1 -3.43 17.59 -7.97
N SER A 2 -4.56 17.05 -8.44
CA SER A 2 -5.87 17.70 -8.41
C SER A 2 -6.39 17.81 -6.98
N GLN A 3 -7.23 18.81 -6.67
CA GLN A 3 -7.95 18.87 -5.38
C GLN A 3 -9.13 17.87 -5.30
N THR A 4 -9.45 17.18 -6.39
CA THR A 4 -10.52 16.18 -6.44
C THR A 4 -10.01 14.80 -6.04
N ASN A 5 -10.86 13.98 -5.43
CA ASN A 5 -10.56 12.57 -5.16
C ASN A 5 -10.20 11.86 -6.50
N PRO A 6 -8.99 11.27 -6.63
CA PRO A 6 -8.54 10.69 -7.89
C PRO A 6 -9.36 9.46 -8.32
N PHE A 7 -10.10 8.84 -7.40
CA PHE A 7 -10.93 7.67 -7.68
C PHE A 7 -12.32 8.00 -8.20
N THR A 8 -12.79 9.24 -8.10
CA THR A 8 -14.18 9.60 -8.46
C THR A 8 -14.51 9.23 -9.91
N ALA A 9 -13.63 9.54 -10.87
CA ALA A 9 -13.87 9.23 -12.28
C ALA A 9 -13.86 7.72 -12.55
N LEU A 10 -12.97 6.98 -11.88
CA LEU A 10 -12.88 5.53 -12.00
C LEU A 10 -14.12 4.84 -11.41
N LEU A 11 -14.47 5.17 -10.16
CA LEU A 11 -15.62 4.55 -9.46
C LEU A 11 -16.98 4.94 -10.03
N ALA A 12 -17.06 5.97 -10.88
CA ALA A 12 -18.25 6.30 -11.64
C ALA A 12 -18.46 5.38 -12.87
N ALA A 13 -17.38 4.80 -13.40
CA ALA A 13 -17.40 3.99 -14.62
C ALA A 13 -17.42 2.48 -14.37
N GLN A 14 -17.06 2.04 -13.16
CA GLN A 14 -16.84 0.63 -12.83
C GLN A 14 -17.07 0.36 -11.33
N PRO A 15 -17.40 -0.89 -10.96
CA PRO A 15 -17.78 -1.23 -9.58
C PRO A 15 -16.63 -1.09 -8.57
N PHE A 16 -15.38 -1.29 -9.00
CA PHE A 16 -14.18 -1.17 -8.15
C PHE A 16 -12.96 -0.85 -9.00
N VAL A 17 -11.93 -0.27 -8.38
CA VAL A 17 -10.60 0.00 -8.94
C VAL A 17 -9.66 -1.12 -8.55
N LEU A 18 -8.87 -1.61 -9.51
CA LEU A 18 -7.82 -2.59 -9.23
C LEU A 18 -6.51 -1.91 -8.82
N LEU A 19 -5.98 -2.32 -7.68
CA LEU A 19 -4.60 -2.05 -7.26
C LEU A 19 -3.67 -3.13 -7.84
N ASP A 20 -2.38 -2.99 -7.63
CA ASP A 20 -1.37 -3.99 -7.96
C ASP A 20 -1.21 -5.03 -6.82
N GLY A 21 -0.11 -5.78 -6.85
CA GLY A 21 0.24 -6.84 -5.90
C GLY A 21 1.64 -6.68 -5.30
N ALA A 22 2.21 -7.76 -4.76
CA ALA A 22 3.54 -7.72 -4.17
C ALA A 22 4.67 -7.45 -5.18
N MET A 23 5.34 -6.30 -4.99
CA MET A 23 6.61 -5.99 -5.65
C MET A 23 7.73 -7.00 -5.31
N ALA A 24 7.84 -7.40 -4.04
CA ALA A 24 8.92 -8.29 -3.59
C ALA A 24 8.90 -9.65 -4.31
N THR A 25 7.73 -10.29 -4.40
CA THR A 25 7.56 -11.62 -4.99
C THR A 25 7.98 -11.65 -6.45
N GLU A 26 7.61 -10.62 -7.22
CA GLU A 26 8.00 -10.50 -8.62
C GLU A 26 9.50 -10.18 -8.81
N LEU A 27 10.11 -9.42 -7.90
CA LEU A 27 11.55 -9.15 -7.95
C LEU A 27 12.36 -10.40 -7.61
N GLU A 28 11.95 -11.20 -6.63
CA GLU A 28 12.56 -12.50 -6.32
C GLU A 28 12.48 -13.46 -7.52
N ALA A 29 11.31 -13.53 -8.17
CA ALA A 29 11.13 -14.33 -9.38
C ALA A 29 12.04 -13.90 -10.54
N ARG A 30 12.48 -12.63 -10.55
CA ARG A 30 13.45 -12.06 -11.51
C ARG A 30 14.91 -12.16 -11.04
N GLY A 31 15.17 -12.87 -9.93
CA GLY A 31 16.51 -13.15 -9.42
C GLY A 31 17.09 -12.09 -8.49
N CYS A 32 16.28 -11.15 -7.99
CA CYS A 32 16.73 -10.23 -6.96
C CYS A 32 16.87 -10.95 -5.61
N ASP A 33 18.00 -10.74 -4.94
CA ASP A 33 18.18 -11.14 -3.54
C ASP A 33 17.64 -10.06 -2.60
N LEU A 34 16.50 -10.36 -1.98
CA LEU A 34 15.78 -9.50 -1.04
C LEU A 34 16.06 -9.85 0.44
N ALA A 35 17.09 -10.65 0.74
CA ALA A 35 17.51 -10.96 2.12
C ALA A 35 18.18 -9.76 2.81
N ASP A 36 17.47 -8.63 2.85
CA ASP A 36 17.94 -7.34 3.33
C ASP A 36 16.78 -6.58 3.98
N SER A 37 17.00 -6.00 5.16
CA SER A 37 15.97 -5.21 5.86
C SER A 37 15.52 -3.97 5.09
N LEU A 38 16.27 -3.56 4.06
CA LEU A 38 16.01 -2.44 3.17
C LEU A 38 15.99 -2.90 1.71
N TRP A 39 15.43 -4.08 1.44
CA TRP A 39 15.44 -4.68 0.09
C TRP A 39 14.86 -3.74 -0.98
N SER A 40 13.77 -3.02 -0.70
CA SER A 40 13.14 -2.11 -1.68
C SER A 40 14.08 -0.97 -2.06
N ALA A 41 14.77 -0.44 -1.06
CA ALA A 41 15.83 0.55 -1.16
C ALA A 41 17.04 0.04 -1.97
N LYS A 42 17.49 -1.21 -1.73
CA LYS A 42 18.58 -1.85 -2.48
C LYS A 42 18.24 -2.01 -3.96
N VAL A 43 17.04 -2.48 -4.29
CA VAL A 43 16.65 -2.70 -5.70
C VAL A 43 16.51 -1.38 -6.46
N LEU A 44 16.07 -0.29 -5.82
CA LEU A 44 16.04 1.06 -6.43
C LEU A 44 17.43 1.56 -6.86
N LEU A 45 18.47 1.17 -6.12
CA LEU A 45 19.87 1.48 -6.41
C LEU A 45 20.42 0.58 -7.51
N GLU A 46 20.31 -0.73 -7.33
CA GLU A 46 21.03 -1.72 -8.13
C GLU A 46 20.29 -2.07 -9.43
N ASN A 47 18.97 -2.27 -9.37
CA ASN A 47 18.18 -2.82 -10.48
C ASN A 47 16.85 -2.06 -10.71
N PRO A 48 16.88 -0.73 -10.89
CA PRO A 48 15.66 0.08 -11.01
C PRO A 48 14.77 -0.30 -12.20
N GLN A 49 15.33 -0.85 -13.28
CA GLN A 49 14.53 -1.28 -14.43
C GLN A 49 13.61 -2.45 -14.10
N LEU A 50 14.02 -3.36 -13.21
CA LEU A 50 13.16 -4.47 -12.80
C LEU A 50 11.91 -3.95 -12.08
N ILE A 51 12.02 -2.90 -11.25
CA ILE A 51 10.85 -2.26 -10.60
C ILE A 51 9.88 -1.70 -11.63
N ARG A 52 10.39 -1.00 -12.65
CA ARG A 52 9.55 -0.50 -13.76
C ARG A 52 8.85 -1.66 -14.47
N ASP A 53 9.57 -2.74 -14.75
CA ASP A 53 9.02 -3.88 -15.47
C ASP A 53 7.95 -4.60 -14.65
N VAL A 54 8.12 -4.72 -13.34
CA VAL A 54 7.07 -5.24 -12.43
C VAL A 54 5.82 -4.38 -12.46
N HIS A 55 5.96 -3.05 -12.36
CA HIS A 55 4.81 -2.15 -12.49
C HIS A 55 4.10 -2.31 -13.85
N LEU A 56 4.87 -2.45 -14.93
CA LEU A 56 4.31 -2.65 -16.28
C LEU A 56 3.53 -3.97 -16.36
N ASP A 57 4.03 -5.04 -15.74
CA ASP A 57 3.35 -6.33 -15.72
C ASP A 57 2.04 -6.30 -14.91
N TYR A 58 1.99 -5.55 -13.81
CA TYR A 58 0.72 -5.31 -13.10
C TYR A 58 -0.28 -4.48 -13.92
N PHE A 59 0.18 -3.44 -14.61
CA PHE A 59 -0.70 -2.69 -15.53
C PHE A 59 -1.26 -3.59 -16.64
N ARG A 60 -0.44 -4.45 -17.23
CA ARG A 60 -0.87 -5.45 -18.23
C ARG A 60 -1.85 -6.48 -17.65
N ALA A 61 -1.71 -6.84 -16.38
CA ALA A 61 -2.66 -7.72 -15.68
C ALA A 61 -4.01 -7.04 -15.40
N GLY A 62 -4.10 -5.71 -15.50
CA GLY A 62 -5.34 -4.95 -15.33
C GLY A 62 -5.37 -4.03 -14.10
N ALA A 63 -4.26 -3.93 -13.36
CA ALA A 63 -4.12 -2.92 -12.31
C ALA A 63 -4.35 -1.52 -12.90
N GLN A 64 -5.02 -0.68 -12.13
CA GLN A 64 -5.26 0.73 -12.44
C GLN A 64 -4.48 1.67 -11.52
N VAL A 65 -3.90 1.14 -10.45
CA VAL A 65 -3.05 1.87 -9.52
C VAL A 65 -1.78 1.05 -9.29
N ALA A 66 -0.63 1.67 -9.53
CA ALA A 66 0.65 1.12 -9.10
C ALA A 66 1.03 1.72 -7.74
N ILE A 67 1.44 0.88 -6.78
CA ILE A 67 1.96 1.30 -5.47
C ILE A 67 3.49 1.31 -5.54
N THR A 68 4.11 2.47 -5.35
CA THR A 68 5.55 2.63 -5.58
C THR A 68 6.42 1.81 -4.63
N ALA A 69 7.63 1.44 -5.06
CA ALA A 69 8.60 0.70 -4.25
C ALA A 69 9.26 1.57 -3.13
N SER A 70 8.46 2.27 -2.32
CA SER A 70 8.91 3.20 -1.28
C SER A 70 8.47 2.82 0.15
N TYR A 71 7.91 1.62 0.34
CA TYR A 71 7.38 1.12 1.61
C TYR A 71 8.37 1.26 2.79
N GLN A 72 9.64 0.90 2.58
CA GLN A 72 10.73 1.06 3.57
C GLN A 72 11.73 2.18 3.22
N ALA A 73 11.51 2.89 2.11
CA ALA A 73 12.44 3.90 1.63
C ALA A 73 12.32 5.20 2.44
N THR A 74 13.14 5.35 3.47
CA THR A 74 13.19 6.56 4.31
C THR A 74 14.64 7.01 4.50
N PRO A 75 14.90 8.31 4.73
CA PRO A 75 16.24 8.77 5.07
C PRO A 75 16.84 8.03 6.28
N ALA A 76 16.02 7.71 7.28
CA ALA A 76 16.45 6.94 8.44
C ALA A 76 16.94 5.52 8.07
N GLY A 77 16.20 4.81 7.20
CA GLY A 77 16.62 3.51 6.69
C GLY A 77 17.88 3.62 5.82
N PHE A 78 17.88 4.54 4.87
CA PHE A 78 18.98 4.74 3.94
C PHE A 78 20.28 5.23 4.59
N ALA A 79 20.23 5.90 5.74
CA ALA A 79 21.41 6.29 6.50
C ALA A 79 22.24 5.07 6.94
N ALA A 80 21.61 3.91 7.22
CA ALA A 80 22.31 2.65 7.50
C ALA A 80 23.11 2.12 6.29
N ARG A 81 22.84 2.66 5.09
CA ARG A 81 23.56 2.38 3.83
C ARG A 81 24.51 3.52 3.43
N GLY A 82 24.73 4.49 4.32
CA GLY A 82 25.64 5.61 4.08
C GLY A 82 25.10 6.67 3.12
N LEU A 83 23.78 6.71 2.91
CA LEU A 83 23.15 7.75 2.09
C LEU A 83 22.67 8.91 2.97
N ASP A 84 22.83 10.12 2.45
CA ASP A 84 22.28 11.33 3.08
C ASP A 84 20.79 11.55 2.75
N ASP A 85 20.20 12.60 3.33
CA ASP A 85 18.79 12.94 3.13
C ASP A 85 18.45 13.26 1.67
N ALA A 86 19.33 13.97 0.94
CA ALA A 86 19.10 14.34 -0.44
C ALA A 86 19.12 13.12 -1.38
N GLN A 87 20.10 12.23 -1.19
CA GLN A 87 20.21 10.95 -1.89
C GLN A 87 19.00 10.06 -1.60
N SER A 88 18.56 10.01 -0.35
CA SER A 88 17.38 9.28 0.08
C SER A 88 16.11 9.77 -0.61
N ARG A 89 15.88 11.08 -0.61
CA ARG A 89 14.74 11.71 -1.30
C ARG A 89 14.78 11.48 -2.81
N ALA A 90 15.97 11.52 -3.43
CA ALA A 90 16.13 11.21 -4.84
C ALA A 90 15.71 9.77 -5.19
N LEU A 91 16.06 8.79 -4.35
CA LEU A 91 15.64 7.39 -4.54
C LEU A 91 14.14 7.20 -4.31
N ILE A 92 13.57 7.87 -3.31
CA ILE A 92 12.12 7.87 -3.09
C ILE A 92 11.41 8.43 -4.31
N GLY A 93 11.85 9.57 -4.84
CA GLY A 93 11.30 10.15 -6.07
C GLY A 93 11.48 9.26 -7.30
N LYS A 94 12.61 8.55 -7.41
CA LYS A 94 12.87 7.58 -8.48
C LYS A 94 11.86 6.42 -8.47
N SER A 95 11.35 6.01 -7.31
CA SER A 95 10.30 4.97 -7.24
C SER A 95 9.01 5.42 -7.95
N VAL A 96 8.63 6.70 -7.81
CA VAL A 96 7.48 7.31 -8.50
C VAL A 96 7.78 7.43 -10.00
N GLU A 97 8.98 7.87 -10.36
CA GLU A 97 9.40 7.97 -11.76
C GLU A 97 9.29 6.63 -12.50
N LEU A 98 9.71 5.53 -11.87
CA LEU A 98 9.65 4.19 -12.45
C LEU A 98 8.21 3.72 -12.67
N ALA A 99 7.32 3.92 -11.68
CA ALA A 99 5.90 3.61 -11.82
C ALA A 99 5.23 4.46 -12.92
N ARG A 100 5.58 5.74 -13.03
CA ARG A 100 5.08 6.62 -14.09
C ARG A 100 5.58 6.21 -15.47
N LYS A 101 6.85 5.80 -15.61
CA LYS A 101 7.40 5.27 -16.85
C LYS A 101 6.71 3.96 -17.26
N ALA A 102 6.38 3.10 -16.31
CA ALA A 102 5.61 1.88 -16.57
C ALA A 102 4.19 2.22 -17.07
N ARG A 103 3.53 3.21 -16.44
CA ARG A 103 2.23 3.72 -16.91
C ARG A 103 2.31 4.28 -18.33
N GLU A 104 3.32 5.09 -18.63
CA GLU A 104 3.54 5.66 -19.97
C GLU A 104 3.78 4.56 -21.02
N ALA A 105 4.59 3.55 -20.69
CA ALA A 105 4.80 2.40 -21.56
C ALA A 105 3.50 1.62 -21.81
N TYR A 106 2.71 1.36 -20.77
CA TYR A 106 1.44 0.65 -20.93
C TYR A 106 0.40 1.47 -21.71
N LEU A 107 0.33 2.78 -21.53
CA LEU A 107 -0.56 3.64 -22.33
C LEU A 107 -0.14 3.69 -23.81
N ALA A 108 1.15 3.53 -24.11
CA ALA A 108 1.62 3.37 -25.49
C ALA A 108 1.22 2.00 -26.07
N GLU A 109 1.24 0.94 -25.26
CA GLU A 109 0.76 -0.41 -25.64
C GLU A 109 -0.77 -0.48 -25.79
N ASN A 110 -1.49 0.24 -24.93
CA ASN A 110 -2.95 0.26 -24.87
C ASN A 110 -3.48 1.69 -24.63
N PRO A 111 -3.64 2.51 -25.69
CA PRO A 111 -4.13 3.89 -25.57
C PRO A 111 -5.55 4.01 -25.00
N HIS A 112 -6.31 2.91 -24.96
CA HIS A 112 -7.68 2.85 -24.44
C HIS A 112 -7.77 2.32 -23.00
N ALA A 113 -6.64 2.14 -22.31
CA ALA A 113 -6.60 1.64 -20.93
C ALA A 113 -7.32 2.54 -19.90
N GLY A 114 -7.66 3.77 -20.28
CA GLY A 114 -8.33 4.73 -19.41
C GLY A 114 -7.38 5.37 -18.39
N THR A 115 -7.93 5.82 -17.27
CA THR A 115 -7.15 6.48 -16.21
C THR A 115 -6.35 5.46 -15.42
N LEU A 116 -5.04 5.71 -15.29
CA LEU A 116 -4.11 4.92 -14.49
C LEU A 116 -3.38 5.82 -13.49
N LEU A 117 -3.28 5.38 -12.24
CA LEU A 117 -2.76 6.16 -11.13
C LEU A 117 -1.45 5.56 -10.60
N VAL A 118 -0.66 6.42 -9.95
CA VAL A 118 0.53 6.04 -9.18
C VAL A 118 0.35 6.51 -7.75
N ALA A 119 0.30 5.56 -6.81
CA ALA A 119 0.20 5.81 -5.38
C ALA A 119 1.59 5.70 -4.73
N GLY A 120 2.03 6.77 -4.05
CA GLY A 120 3.28 6.78 -3.30
C GLY A 120 3.17 5.95 -2.02
N SER A 121 3.85 4.81 -1.92
CA SER A 121 3.84 3.95 -0.73
C SER A 121 4.48 4.64 0.48
N VAL A 122 3.75 4.70 1.58
CA VAL A 122 4.17 5.21 2.89
C VAL A 122 3.93 4.11 3.92
N GLY A 123 4.92 3.24 4.11
CA GLY A 123 4.88 2.20 5.15
C GLY A 123 5.06 2.75 6.57
N PRO A 124 4.71 2.00 7.62
CA PRO A 124 4.77 2.46 9.00
C PRO A 124 6.21 2.56 9.51
N TYR A 125 6.39 3.23 10.64
CA TYR A 125 7.63 3.23 11.41
C TYR A 125 8.07 1.81 11.79
N GLY A 126 7.12 0.92 12.08
CA GLY A 126 7.41 -0.50 12.37
C GLY A 126 8.19 -1.20 11.27
N ALA A 127 7.92 -0.89 9.99
CA ALA A 127 8.63 -1.50 8.86
C ALA A 127 10.11 -1.07 8.77
N PHE A 128 10.43 0.13 9.30
CA PHE A 128 11.82 0.59 9.46
C PHE A 128 12.55 -0.13 10.59
N LEU A 129 11.85 -0.51 11.67
CA LEU A 129 12.43 -1.29 12.76
C LEU A 129 12.83 -2.72 12.33
N ALA A 130 12.19 -3.24 11.28
CA ALA A 130 12.50 -4.54 10.66
C ALA A 130 12.39 -5.74 11.62
N ASP A 131 11.52 -5.63 12.63
CA ASP A 131 11.25 -6.63 13.67
C ASP A 131 9.79 -7.13 13.65
N GLY A 132 9.02 -6.82 12.61
CA GLY A 132 7.61 -7.19 12.49
C GLY A 132 6.65 -6.31 13.29
N SER A 133 7.12 -5.20 13.86
CA SER A 133 6.26 -4.26 14.58
C SER A 133 5.20 -3.61 13.69
N GLU A 134 5.35 -3.64 12.36
CA GLU A 134 4.29 -3.27 11.42
C GLU A 134 3.02 -4.12 11.54
N TYR A 135 3.05 -5.25 12.27
CA TYR A 135 1.88 -6.08 12.56
C TYR A 135 1.47 -6.07 14.04
N ARG A 136 2.26 -5.42 14.91
CA ARG A 136 2.03 -5.35 16.37
C ARG A 136 1.69 -3.95 16.86
N GLY A 137 2.31 -2.92 16.29
CA GLY A 137 2.13 -1.53 16.71
C GLY A 137 2.72 -1.21 18.09
N ASP A 138 3.60 -2.06 18.60
CA ASP A 138 4.20 -1.99 19.94
C ASP A 138 5.42 -1.05 20.02
N TYR A 139 5.32 0.11 19.38
CA TYR A 139 6.34 1.17 19.43
C TYR A 139 5.73 2.50 19.84
N GLN A 140 6.52 3.31 20.55
CA GLN A 140 6.11 4.61 21.04
C GLN A 140 7.05 5.69 20.53
N ARG A 141 6.47 6.73 19.94
CA ARG A 141 7.11 7.97 19.52
C ARG A 141 6.17 9.13 19.77
N SER A 142 6.73 10.31 19.95
CA SER A 142 5.96 11.55 19.93
C SER A 142 5.43 11.83 18.52
N VAL A 143 4.37 12.65 18.43
CA VAL A 143 3.84 13.12 17.15
C VAL A 143 4.94 13.77 16.30
N ALA A 144 5.79 14.61 16.91
CA ALA A 144 6.89 15.28 16.22
C ALA A 144 7.92 14.29 15.65
N GLU A 145 8.23 13.21 16.36
CA GLU A 145 9.14 12.17 15.87
C GLU A 145 8.55 11.40 14.68
N PHE A 146 7.26 11.01 14.75
CA PHE A 146 6.59 10.39 13.61
C PHE A 146 6.53 11.31 12.39
N GLN A 147 6.21 12.60 12.61
CA GLN A 147 6.21 13.57 11.53
C GLN A 147 7.59 13.78 10.92
N ALA A 148 8.65 13.90 11.74
CA ALA A 148 10.02 14.01 11.27
C ALA A 148 10.46 12.78 10.45
N PHE A 149 10.03 11.59 10.86
CA PHE A 149 10.31 10.35 10.14
C PHE A 149 9.61 10.28 8.77
N HIS A 150 8.32 10.65 8.70
CA HIS A 150 7.54 10.52 7.45
C HIS A 150 7.71 11.68 6.48
N ARG A 151 7.94 12.89 6.98
CA ARG A 151 7.97 14.13 6.19
C ARG A 151 8.87 14.06 4.95
N PRO A 152 10.14 13.62 5.04
CA PRO A 152 11.00 13.59 3.85
C PRO A 152 10.48 12.70 2.73
N ARG A 153 9.89 11.54 3.10
CA ARG A 153 9.29 10.61 2.13
C ARG A 153 8.02 11.20 1.53
N VAL A 154 7.14 11.76 2.35
CA VAL A 154 5.91 12.42 1.88
C VAL A 154 6.25 13.52 0.88
N GLU A 155 7.17 14.43 1.22
CA GLU A 155 7.63 15.50 0.32
C GLU A 155 8.18 14.93 -1.00
N ALA A 156 9.10 13.97 -0.93
CA ALA A 156 9.72 13.39 -2.13
C ALA A 156 8.71 12.66 -3.05
N LEU A 157 7.72 11.96 -2.49
CA LEU A 157 6.68 11.29 -3.26
C LEU A 157 5.76 12.30 -3.97
N LEU A 158 5.35 13.35 -3.24
CA LEU A 158 4.48 14.40 -3.78
C LEU A 158 5.20 15.23 -4.85
N ASP A 159 6.47 15.58 -4.63
CA ASP A 159 7.30 16.35 -5.57
C ASP A 159 7.60 15.57 -6.85
N ALA A 160 7.81 14.25 -6.75
CA ALA A 160 7.99 13.38 -7.91
C ALA A 160 6.69 13.15 -8.71
N GLY A 161 5.55 13.60 -8.18
CA GLY A 161 4.27 13.61 -8.88
C GLY A 161 3.46 12.33 -8.70
N ALA A 162 3.50 11.70 -7.52
CA ALA A 162 2.51 10.71 -7.15
C ALA A 162 1.09 11.32 -7.24
N ASP A 163 0.12 10.54 -7.70
CA ASP A 163 -1.27 10.99 -7.81
C ASP A 163 -1.96 11.07 -6.44
N LEU A 164 -1.52 10.21 -5.52
CA LEU A 164 -1.91 10.14 -4.12
C LEU A 164 -0.86 9.37 -3.30
N LEU A 165 -1.07 9.28 -1.98
CA LEU A 165 -0.27 8.45 -1.08
C LEU A 165 -1.03 7.20 -0.63
N ALA A 166 -0.31 6.09 -0.55
CA ALA A 166 -0.76 4.85 0.06
C ALA A 166 -0.16 4.76 1.47
N CYS A 167 -0.86 5.31 2.47
CA CYS A 167 -0.44 5.17 3.87
C CYS A 167 -0.90 3.79 4.36
N GLU A 168 0.01 2.82 4.34
CA GLU A 168 -0.36 1.40 4.35
C GLU A 168 0.36 0.60 5.42
N THR A 169 -0.23 -0.56 5.75
CA THR A 169 0.25 -1.47 6.79
C THR A 169 0.39 -0.76 8.14
N LEU A 170 -0.51 0.17 8.46
CA LEU A 170 -0.41 1.00 9.67
C LEU A 170 -0.94 0.23 10.89
N PRO A 171 -0.11 -0.03 11.92
CA PRO A 171 -0.54 -0.78 13.11
C PRO A 171 -0.79 0.09 14.34
N SER A 172 -0.40 1.37 14.29
CA SER A 172 -0.32 2.27 15.46
C SER A 172 -1.21 3.49 15.28
N PHE A 173 -2.12 3.70 16.23
CA PHE A 173 -3.06 4.82 16.17
C PHE A 173 -2.37 6.17 16.36
N ALA A 174 -1.37 6.25 17.24
CA ALA A 174 -0.58 7.47 17.42
C ALA A 174 0.15 7.89 16.12
N GLU A 175 0.66 6.91 15.36
CA GLU A 175 1.28 7.15 14.06
C GLU A 175 0.26 7.61 13.01
N ILE A 176 -0.93 6.98 12.98
CA ILE A 176 -2.03 7.39 12.09
C ILE A 176 -2.41 8.86 12.34
N GLN A 177 -2.54 9.28 13.60
CA GLN A 177 -2.83 10.67 13.96
C GLN A 177 -1.72 11.62 13.49
N ALA A 178 -0.45 11.24 13.70
CA ALA A 178 0.69 12.05 13.28
C ALA A 178 0.78 12.22 11.75
N LEU A 179 0.56 11.14 10.99
CA LEU A 179 0.49 11.16 9.52
C LEU A 179 -0.68 12.01 9.03
N THR A 180 -1.85 11.90 9.67
CA THR A 180 -3.05 12.69 9.33
C THR A 180 -2.80 14.18 9.53
N ALA A 181 -2.16 14.55 10.65
CA ALA A 181 -1.76 15.94 10.91
C ALA A 181 -0.68 16.42 9.93
N LEU A 182 0.30 15.58 9.58
CA LEU A 182 1.34 15.90 8.60
C LEU A 182 0.74 16.19 7.21
N LEU A 183 -0.25 15.41 6.78
CA LEU A 183 -0.87 15.57 5.46
C LEU A 183 -1.52 16.95 5.28
N GLN A 184 -2.01 17.56 6.37
CA GLN A 184 -2.65 18.89 6.35
C GLN A 184 -1.69 20.00 5.92
N GLU A 185 -0.39 19.79 6.07
CA GLU A 185 0.64 20.71 5.58
C GLU A 185 0.78 20.71 4.05
N TYR A 186 0.17 19.72 3.37
CA TYR A 186 0.19 19.56 1.91
C TYR A 186 -1.24 19.57 1.34
N PRO A 187 -1.90 20.72 1.16
CA PRO A 187 -3.35 20.79 0.85
C PRO A 187 -3.80 20.03 -0.42
N ARG A 188 -2.89 19.79 -1.36
CA ARG A 188 -3.15 19.03 -2.60
C ARG A 188 -2.96 17.52 -2.45
N ALA A 189 -2.35 17.06 -1.37
CA ALA A 189 -2.13 15.64 -1.12
C ALA A 189 -3.48 14.95 -0.84
N ARG A 190 -3.63 13.75 -1.38
CA ARG A 190 -4.70 12.81 -1.09
C ARG A 190 -4.06 11.50 -0.67
N ALA A 191 -4.73 10.74 0.18
CA ALA A 191 -4.23 9.47 0.65
C ALA A 191 -5.36 8.48 0.92
N TRP A 192 -5.06 7.18 0.80
CA TRP A 192 -5.81 6.18 1.56
C TRP A 192 -5.03 5.80 2.81
N TYR A 193 -5.76 5.30 3.81
CA TYR A 193 -5.18 4.73 5.03
C TYR A 193 -5.57 3.26 5.12
N SER A 194 -4.58 2.37 5.14
CA SER A 194 -4.78 0.93 5.21
C SER A 194 -4.07 0.35 6.42
N PHE A 195 -4.78 -0.54 7.12
CA PHE A 195 -4.43 -0.98 8.47
C PHE A 195 -4.04 -2.45 8.53
N THR A 196 -3.17 -2.79 9.47
CA THR A 196 -3.03 -4.15 9.99
C THR A 196 -3.84 -4.28 11.27
N LEU A 197 -4.34 -5.49 11.52
CA LEU A 197 -5.35 -5.71 12.55
C LEU A 197 -4.90 -6.73 13.57
N ARG A 198 -5.36 -6.55 14.82
CA ARG A 198 -5.33 -7.57 15.85
C ARG A 198 -6.48 -8.56 15.67
N ASP A 199 -7.66 -8.04 15.37
CA ASP A 199 -8.90 -8.76 15.09
C ASP A 199 -9.81 -7.90 14.21
N ALA A 200 -11.03 -8.36 13.91
CA ALA A 200 -11.93 -7.68 12.98
C ALA A 200 -12.36 -6.26 13.43
N GLU A 201 -12.20 -5.90 14.71
CA GLU A 201 -12.69 -4.65 15.29
C GLU A 201 -11.56 -3.77 15.86
N HIS A 202 -10.32 -4.26 15.90
CA HIS A 202 -9.18 -3.56 16.50
C HIS A 202 -7.96 -3.51 15.57
N LEU A 203 -7.32 -2.35 15.58
CA LEU A 203 -5.97 -2.14 15.06
C LEU A 203 -4.97 -3.08 15.75
N SER A 204 -3.82 -3.36 15.15
CA SER A 204 -2.76 -4.18 15.75
C SER A 204 -2.38 -3.76 17.19
N ASP A 205 -2.25 -2.45 17.44
CA ASP A 205 -1.95 -1.91 18.77
C ASP A 205 -3.09 -2.09 19.81
N GLY A 206 -4.27 -2.51 19.37
CA GLY A 206 -5.46 -2.76 20.18
C GLY A 206 -6.47 -1.62 20.19
N THR A 207 -6.23 -0.53 19.46
CA THR A 207 -7.18 0.57 19.33
C THR A 207 -8.43 0.11 18.58
N PRO A 208 -9.65 0.37 19.10
CA PRO A 208 -10.88 0.08 18.38
C PRO A 208 -10.94 0.83 17.04
N LEU A 209 -11.31 0.15 15.95
CA LEU A 209 -11.39 0.76 14.62
C LEU A 209 -12.36 1.94 14.56
N ARG A 210 -13.42 1.94 15.39
CA ARG A 210 -14.31 3.10 15.55
C ARG A 210 -13.57 4.39 15.96
N GLU A 211 -12.51 4.30 16.77
CA GLU A 211 -11.73 5.46 17.22
C GLU A 211 -10.79 5.91 16.10
N VAL A 212 -10.18 4.96 15.38
CA VAL A 212 -9.39 5.23 14.18
C VAL A 212 -10.23 5.96 13.13
N MET A 213 -11.43 5.46 12.85
CA MET A 213 -12.33 6.04 11.86
C MET A 213 -12.83 7.43 12.28
N ALA A 214 -13.12 7.65 13.56
CA ALA A 214 -13.49 8.97 14.07
C ALA A 214 -12.35 9.99 13.90
N ALA A 215 -11.09 9.58 14.08
CA ALA A 215 -9.94 10.46 13.89
C ALA A 215 -9.67 10.85 12.42
N LEU A 216 -10.13 10.03 11.46
CA LEU A 216 -9.95 10.26 10.03
C LEU A 216 -11.13 10.97 9.37
N ALA A 217 -12.33 10.92 9.98
CA ALA A 217 -13.60 11.32 9.35
C ALA A 217 -13.62 12.76 8.82
N ASP A 218 -13.04 13.71 9.55
CA ASP A 218 -13.07 15.14 9.20
C ASP A 218 -11.91 15.56 8.28
N ASN A 219 -11.05 14.64 7.85
CA ASN A 219 -9.95 14.96 6.96
C ASN A 219 -10.31 14.66 5.49
N PRO A 220 -10.62 15.67 4.65
CA PRO A 220 -10.99 15.48 3.25
C PRO A 220 -9.83 14.97 2.37
N GLN A 221 -8.60 14.94 2.88
CA GLN A 221 -7.47 14.35 2.19
C GLN A 221 -7.47 12.82 2.25
N VAL A 222 -8.20 12.23 3.21
CA VAL A 222 -8.41 10.79 3.33
C VAL A 222 -9.55 10.39 2.40
N VAL A 223 -9.21 9.80 1.26
CA VAL A 223 -10.17 9.52 0.18
C VAL A 223 -10.69 8.08 0.17
N ALA A 224 -10.05 7.20 0.92
CA ALA A 224 -10.41 5.80 1.11
C ALA A 224 -9.75 5.27 2.38
N VAL A 225 -10.31 4.22 2.98
CA VAL A 225 -9.73 3.54 4.15
C VAL A 225 -9.84 2.04 4.00
N GLY A 226 -9.03 1.24 4.68
CA GLY A 226 -9.12 -0.19 4.50
C GLY A 226 -8.10 -1.02 5.25
N ILE A 227 -7.85 -2.21 4.71
CA ILE A 227 -6.98 -3.21 5.33
C ILE A 227 -6.07 -3.85 4.28
N ASN A 228 -4.84 -4.11 4.67
CA ASN A 228 -3.88 -4.78 3.80
C ASN A 228 -2.90 -5.64 4.59
N CYS A 229 -2.24 -6.55 3.88
CA CYS A 229 -1.25 -7.45 4.45
C CYS A 229 -1.78 -8.25 5.67
N ILE A 230 -3.10 -8.48 5.69
CA ILE A 230 -3.77 -9.40 6.60
C ILE A 230 -4.02 -10.74 5.90
N ALA A 231 -4.30 -11.78 6.70
CA ALA A 231 -4.70 -13.07 6.17
C ALA A 231 -6.05 -12.98 5.44
N LEU A 232 -6.19 -13.75 4.35
CA LEU A 232 -7.30 -13.64 3.41
C LEU A 232 -8.66 -13.86 4.09
N GLU A 233 -8.72 -14.86 4.97
CA GLU A 233 -9.90 -15.27 5.74
C GLU A 233 -10.39 -14.21 6.74
N ASN A 234 -9.53 -13.29 7.15
CA ASN A 234 -9.89 -12.22 8.09
C ASN A 234 -10.53 -11.01 7.40
N THR A 235 -10.40 -10.91 6.07
CA THR A 235 -10.88 -9.74 5.31
C THR A 235 -12.39 -9.50 5.39
N PRO A 236 -13.29 -10.51 5.33
CA PRO A 236 -14.73 -10.23 5.26
C PRO A 236 -15.28 -9.58 6.53
N ALA A 237 -14.87 -10.08 7.70
CA ALA A 237 -15.34 -9.58 8.99
C ALA A 237 -14.85 -8.14 9.24
N ALA A 238 -13.57 -7.87 8.96
CA ALA A 238 -12.99 -6.54 9.09
C ALA A 238 -13.64 -5.51 8.15
N LEU A 239 -13.88 -5.87 6.88
CA LEU A 239 -14.56 -4.99 5.93
C LEU A 239 -16.00 -4.72 6.33
N ALA A 240 -16.75 -5.74 6.79
CA ALA A 240 -18.12 -5.54 7.27
C ALA A 240 -18.17 -4.57 8.45
N HIS A 241 -17.22 -4.65 9.37
CA HIS A 241 -17.11 -3.71 10.49
C HIS A 241 -16.78 -2.29 10.00
N LEU A 242 -15.75 -2.11 9.17
CA LEU A 242 -15.39 -0.81 8.60
C LEU A 242 -16.53 -0.19 7.79
N HIS A 243 -17.28 -1.00 7.05
CA HIS A 243 -18.43 -0.53 6.27
C HIS A 243 -19.54 0.06 7.15
N SER A 244 -19.69 -0.46 8.38
CA SER A 244 -20.65 0.10 9.35
C SER A 244 -20.21 1.45 9.93
N LEU A 245 -18.92 1.80 9.82
CA LEU A 245 -18.32 2.99 10.42
C LEU A 245 -18.12 4.14 9.43
N THR A 246 -18.11 3.90 8.12
CA THR A 246 -17.84 4.94 7.12
C THR A 246 -18.51 4.70 5.77
N ALA A 247 -18.78 5.79 5.07
CA ALA A 247 -19.22 5.79 3.68
C ALA A 247 -18.06 5.96 2.68
N LEU A 248 -16.82 6.12 3.16
CA LEU A 248 -15.65 6.18 2.28
C LEU A 248 -15.49 4.85 1.51
N PRO A 249 -14.97 4.90 0.27
CA PRO A 249 -14.57 3.70 -0.45
C PRO A 249 -13.64 2.84 0.42
N LEU A 250 -13.94 1.54 0.57
CA LEU A 250 -13.05 0.65 1.31
C LEU A 250 -11.95 0.08 0.41
N VAL A 251 -10.77 -0.07 0.99
CA VAL A 251 -9.57 -0.63 0.37
C VAL A 251 -9.30 -2.02 0.94
N VAL A 252 -8.98 -2.99 0.08
CA VAL A 252 -8.61 -4.35 0.52
C VAL A 252 -7.56 -4.95 -0.40
N TYR A 253 -6.40 -5.28 0.16
CA TYR A 253 -5.36 -6.00 -0.55
C TYR A 253 -4.62 -6.91 0.45
N PRO A 254 -5.11 -8.14 0.67
CA PRO A 254 -4.58 -9.06 1.68
C PRO A 254 -3.41 -9.88 1.13
N ASN A 255 -2.82 -10.73 1.97
CA ASN A 255 -1.85 -11.73 1.53
C ASN A 255 -2.52 -12.80 0.64
N SER A 256 -1.74 -13.56 -0.13
CA SER A 256 -2.22 -14.59 -1.08
C SER A 256 -3.06 -15.74 -0.47
N GLY A 257 -3.10 -15.87 0.86
CA GLY A 257 -3.73 -16.98 1.60
C GLY A 257 -2.73 -17.88 2.34
N GLU A 258 -1.43 -17.67 2.14
CA GLU A 258 -0.38 -18.28 2.96
C GLU A 258 -0.27 -17.59 4.33
N HIS A 259 0.20 -18.31 5.34
CA HIS A 259 0.48 -17.74 6.66
C HIS A 259 1.95 -17.37 6.80
N TYR A 260 2.20 -16.14 7.27
CA TYR A 260 3.54 -15.67 7.58
C TYR A 260 3.88 -15.92 9.05
N ASP A 261 5.01 -16.57 9.31
CA ASP A 261 5.60 -16.65 10.63
C ASP A 261 6.64 -15.54 10.80
N ALA A 262 6.34 -14.56 11.67
CA ALA A 262 7.20 -13.42 11.93
C ALA A 262 8.52 -13.78 12.67
N VAL A 263 8.58 -14.94 13.34
CA VAL A 263 9.78 -15.41 14.05
C VAL A 263 10.76 -16.03 13.08
N SER A 264 10.30 -16.99 12.27
CA SER A 264 11.14 -17.66 11.27
C SER A 264 11.31 -16.86 9.97
N LYS A 265 10.47 -15.84 9.76
CA LYS A 265 10.38 -15.04 8.54
C LYS A 265 10.07 -15.89 7.29
N THR A 266 9.27 -16.95 7.46
CA THR A 266 8.89 -17.85 6.37
C THR A 266 7.38 -17.94 6.17
N TRP A 267 6.99 -18.29 4.93
CA TRP A 267 5.60 -18.52 4.54
C TRP A 267 5.27 -20.02 4.60
N HIS A 268 4.07 -20.33 5.09
CA HIS A 268 3.57 -21.69 5.21
C HIS A 268 2.21 -21.82 4.50
N HIS A 269 2.07 -22.88 3.69
CA HIS A 269 0.80 -23.27 3.11
C HIS A 269 -0.02 -24.10 4.12
N HIS A 270 -1.31 -23.82 4.24
CA HIS A 270 -2.26 -24.79 4.80
C HIS A 270 -2.72 -25.75 3.68
N GLY A 271 -2.75 -27.05 3.98
CA GLY A 271 -2.86 -28.15 3.01
C GLY A 271 -4.24 -28.43 2.40
N GLU A 272 -5.11 -27.44 2.23
CA GLU A 272 -6.37 -27.59 1.49
C GLU A 272 -6.51 -26.46 0.48
N ALA A 273 -7.18 -26.73 -0.66
CA ALA A 273 -7.26 -25.84 -1.82
C ALA A 273 -7.42 -24.37 -1.41
N CYS A 274 -6.34 -23.58 -1.53
CA CYS A 274 -6.32 -22.20 -1.08
C CYS A 274 -7.32 -21.42 -1.94
N ALA A 275 -8.33 -20.82 -1.29
CA ALA A 275 -9.22 -19.88 -1.95
C ALA A 275 -8.38 -18.75 -2.56
N SER A 276 -8.69 -18.37 -3.80
CA SER A 276 -8.02 -17.26 -4.47
C SER A 276 -8.56 -15.93 -3.95
N LEU A 277 -7.80 -14.85 -4.13
CA LEU A 277 -8.29 -13.49 -3.90
C LEU A 277 -9.60 -13.24 -4.66
N ALA A 278 -9.69 -13.74 -5.90
CA ALA A 278 -10.85 -13.56 -6.75
C ALA A 278 -12.11 -14.24 -6.23
N ASP A 279 -12.02 -15.24 -5.34
CA ASP A 279 -13.17 -15.92 -4.74
C ASP A 279 -13.85 -15.08 -3.65
N TYR A 280 -13.09 -14.16 -3.03
CA TYR A 280 -13.61 -13.24 -2.01
C TYR A 280 -14.23 -11.97 -2.60
N LEU A 281 -13.99 -11.69 -3.89
CA LEU A 281 -14.46 -10.46 -4.56
C LEU A 281 -15.96 -10.16 -4.32
N PRO A 282 -16.91 -11.11 -4.46
CA PRO A 282 -18.32 -10.81 -4.20
C PRO A 282 -18.59 -10.36 -2.75
N GLN A 283 -17.90 -10.95 -1.78
CA GLN A 283 -18.06 -10.62 -0.35
C GLN A 283 -17.46 -9.23 -0.06
N TRP A 284 -16.30 -8.91 -0.64
CA TRP A 284 -15.67 -7.61 -0.51
C TRP A 284 -16.53 -6.49 -1.09
N LEU A 285 -17.07 -6.67 -2.30
CA LEU A 285 -17.94 -5.68 -2.93
C LEU A 285 -19.22 -5.46 -2.12
N ALA A 286 -19.82 -6.53 -1.60
CA ALA A 286 -20.99 -6.44 -0.72
C ALA A 286 -20.68 -5.72 0.61
N ALA A 287 -19.45 -5.83 1.10
CA ALA A 287 -18.94 -5.12 2.27
C ALA A 287 -18.39 -3.72 1.95
N GLY A 288 -18.66 -3.15 0.77
CA GLY A 288 -18.29 -1.77 0.43
C GLY A 288 -16.85 -1.57 -0.06
N ALA A 289 -16.09 -2.65 -0.30
CA ALA A 289 -14.79 -2.55 -0.97
C ALA A 289 -14.95 -1.97 -2.38
N ARG A 290 -14.02 -1.08 -2.72
CA ARG A 290 -13.99 -0.33 -3.97
C ARG A 290 -12.58 -0.21 -4.54
N LEU A 291 -11.53 -0.42 -3.74
CA LEU A 291 -10.14 -0.50 -4.18
C LEU A 291 -9.61 -1.87 -3.77
N ILE A 292 -9.26 -2.72 -4.73
CA ILE A 292 -9.01 -4.14 -4.49
C ILE A 292 -7.70 -4.55 -5.16
N GLY A 293 -6.83 -5.26 -4.45
CA GLY A 293 -5.56 -5.78 -4.98
C GLY A 293 -4.99 -6.91 -4.13
N GLY A 294 -3.66 -7.03 -4.13
CA GLY A 294 -2.93 -8.02 -3.34
C GLY A 294 -1.77 -7.43 -2.55
N CYS A 295 -1.37 -8.07 -1.45
CA CYS A 295 -0.17 -7.77 -0.67
C CYS A 295 0.85 -8.90 -0.85
N CYS A 296 1.54 -9.31 0.22
CA CYS A 296 2.57 -10.34 0.16
C CYS A 296 2.14 -11.59 -0.60
N ARG A 297 3.08 -12.12 -1.41
CA ARG A 297 2.97 -13.37 -2.19
C ARG A 297 1.97 -13.34 -3.34
N THR A 298 1.28 -12.23 -3.54
CA THR A 298 0.41 -12.02 -4.70
C THR A 298 1.25 -11.63 -5.93
N THR A 299 0.75 -11.94 -7.11
CA THR A 299 1.44 -11.81 -8.39
C THR A 299 0.51 -11.12 -9.41
N PRO A 300 1.01 -10.72 -10.59
CA PRO A 300 0.16 -10.24 -11.68
C PRO A 300 -0.94 -11.24 -12.07
N LYS A 301 -0.76 -12.54 -11.83
CA LYS A 301 -1.80 -13.55 -12.08
C LYS A 301 -3.04 -13.30 -11.23
N ASP A 302 -2.86 -12.99 -9.94
CA ASP A 302 -3.97 -12.71 -9.03
C ASP A 302 -4.77 -11.47 -9.47
N ILE A 303 -4.06 -10.44 -9.94
CA ILE A 303 -4.68 -9.22 -10.47
C ILE A 303 -5.43 -9.50 -11.77
N ALA A 304 -4.89 -10.35 -12.64
CA ALA A 304 -5.57 -10.79 -13.85
C ALA A 304 -6.86 -11.59 -13.55
N GLU A 305 -6.84 -12.44 -12.52
CA GLU A 305 -8.03 -13.18 -12.06
C GLU A 305 -9.12 -12.26 -11.50
N LEU A 306 -8.74 -11.23 -10.73
CA LEU A 306 -9.67 -10.20 -10.27
C LEU A 306 -10.21 -9.36 -11.44
N ASN A 307 -9.35 -8.99 -12.39
CA ASN A 307 -9.73 -8.22 -13.59
C ASN A 307 -10.71 -8.96 -14.48
N ALA A 308 -10.59 -10.29 -14.59
CA ALA A 308 -11.55 -11.12 -15.33
C ALA A 308 -12.96 -11.12 -14.73
N LYS A 309 -13.13 -10.65 -13.48
CA LYS A 309 -14.41 -10.56 -12.77
C LYS A 309 -14.92 -9.11 -12.59
N ARG A 310 -14.26 -8.11 -13.20
CA ARG A 310 -14.63 -6.68 -13.11
C ARG A 310 -15.70 -6.29 -14.14
#